data_AF-A0A660PUQ8-F1
#
_entry.id   AF-A0A660PUQ8-F1
#
_cell.length_a   1.000
_cell.length_b   1.000
_cell.length_c   1.000
_cell.angle_alpha   90.00
_cell.angle_beta   90.00
_cell.angle_gamma   90.00
#
_symmetry.space_group_name_H-M   'P 1'
#
loop_
_entity.id
_entity.type
_entity.pdbx_description
1 polymer ?
#
loop_
_entity_poly.entity_id
_entity_poly.type
_entity_poly.pdbx_seq_one_letter_code
_entity_poly.pdbx_strand_id
1 'polypeptide(L)'
;MQTAEYNHQDFDPNNRQTQDDQLLVKFFVKPRMNDAKSKDEGRPIYDDVEYIDIKILGSRTGGACRPASFADKQRFPKHYDAFKQRVEVPTDGTPLSEWSLISRSQAEELSFYHVKTVEQLAELNDNAASKFMAINTLKTKAKAWLEQTKGNAGEAKLQAELATRDEKIASLEAKLEQVLAAQAVSAPEVATVDEEVQKPAPRKRKRKTV
;
A
#
# COMPACT_ATOMS: atom_id res chain seq x y z
N MET A 1 -16.07 49.89 7.97
CA MET A 1 -15.42 48.71 8.60
C MET A 1 -16.52 47.89 9.22
N GLN A 2 -16.71 46.64 8.80
CA GLN A 2 -17.70 45.75 9.40
C GLN A 2 -17.04 45.11 10.63
N THR A 3 -17.41 45.54 11.82
CA THR A 3 -16.93 44.96 13.07
C THR A 3 -17.59 43.60 13.21
N ALA A 4 -16.80 42.53 13.14
CA ALA A 4 -17.28 41.21 13.55
C ALA A 4 -17.59 41.28 15.06
N GLU A 5 -18.87 41.33 15.41
CA GLU A 5 -19.31 41.26 16.81
C GLU A 5 -19.01 39.86 17.33
N TYR A 6 -17.91 39.71 18.06
CA TYR A 6 -17.61 38.48 18.78
C TYR A 6 -18.49 38.42 20.03
N ASN A 7 -19.55 37.60 19.98
CA ASN A 7 -20.38 37.35 21.13
C ASN A 7 -19.66 36.36 22.07
N HIS A 8 -19.33 36.80 23.29
CA HIS A 8 -18.65 36.00 24.30
C HIS A 8 -19.41 34.72 24.71
N GLN A 9 -20.73 34.67 24.43
CA GLN A 9 -21.59 33.52 24.73
C GLN A 9 -21.45 32.36 23.74
N ASP A 10 -20.75 32.55 22.61
CA ASP A 10 -20.48 31.46 21.65
C ASP A 10 -19.49 30.42 22.21
N PHE A 11 -18.73 30.78 23.25
CA PHE A 11 -17.77 29.90 23.89
C PHE A 11 -18.32 29.12 25.09
N ASP A 12 -19.56 29.40 25.51
CA ASP A 12 -20.21 28.72 26.63
C ASP A 12 -20.49 27.23 26.30
N PRO A 13 -20.04 26.26 27.11
CA PRO A 13 -20.21 24.83 26.83
C PRO A 13 -21.68 24.41 26.67
N ASN A 14 -22.62 25.07 27.38
CA ASN A 14 -24.04 24.75 27.27
C ASN A 14 -24.64 25.18 25.93
N ASN A 15 -24.17 26.31 25.38
CA ASN A 15 -24.62 26.83 24.08
C ASN A 15 -24.10 25.97 22.92
N ARG A 16 -22.88 25.40 23.05
CA ARG A 16 -22.35 24.46 22.06
C ARG A 16 -23.19 23.20 21.94
N GLN A 17 -23.69 22.66 23.05
CA GLN A 17 -24.48 21.44 23.05
C GLN A 17 -25.84 21.64 22.35
N THR A 18 -26.47 22.81 22.53
CA THR A 18 -27.68 23.19 21.80
C THR A 18 -27.44 23.45 20.31
N GLN A 19 -26.26 23.97 19.93
CA GLN A 19 -25.87 24.12 18.53
C GLN A 19 -25.55 22.77 17.88
N ASP A 20 -24.96 21.85 18.64
CA ASP A 20 -24.65 20.49 18.20
C ASP A 20 -25.90 19.65 17.94
N ASP A 21 -26.97 19.83 18.73
CA ASP A 21 -28.27 19.19 18.51
C ASP A 21 -28.97 19.68 17.21
N GLN A 22 -28.58 20.83 16.66
CA GLN A 22 -29.06 21.33 15.36
C GLN A 22 -28.26 20.76 14.16
N LEU A 23 -27.18 20.01 14.42
CA LEU A 23 -26.38 19.39 13.37
C LEU A 23 -26.93 18.00 13.03
N LEU A 24 -26.98 17.68 11.74
CA LEU A 24 -27.21 16.31 11.28
C LEU A 24 -25.88 15.58 11.27
N VAL A 25 -25.64 14.80 12.32
CA VAL A 25 -24.44 13.97 12.43
C VAL A 25 -24.75 12.52 12.10
N LYS A 26 -24.01 11.98 11.12
CA LYS A 26 -24.07 10.57 10.75
C LYS A 26 -22.68 9.95 10.83
N PHE A 27 -22.54 8.94 11.69
CA PHE A 27 -21.40 8.04 11.65
C PHE A 27 -21.69 6.89 10.68
N PHE A 28 -20.68 6.49 9.91
CA PHE A 28 -20.74 5.35 9.00
C PHE A 28 -19.35 4.74 8.82
N VAL A 29 -19.29 3.47 8.47
CA VAL A 29 -18.03 2.80 8.10
C VAL A 29 -17.83 2.95 6.59
N LYS A 30 -16.61 3.27 6.17
CA LYS A 30 -16.23 3.28 4.76
C LYS A 30 -14.91 2.53 4.59
N PRO A 31 -14.83 1.60 3.61
CA PRO A 31 -13.57 0.93 3.30
C PRO A 31 -12.59 1.99 2.77
N ARG A 32 -11.43 2.07 3.39
CA ARG A 32 -10.32 2.91 2.96
C ARG A 32 -9.14 2.00 2.65
N MET A 33 -8.61 2.13 1.44
CA MET A 33 -7.42 1.38 1.02
C MET A 33 -6.25 1.73 1.95
N ASN A 34 -5.63 0.72 2.53
CA ASN A 34 -4.43 0.86 3.33
C ASN A 34 -3.22 0.62 2.43
N ASP A 35 -2.65 1.70 1.89
CA ASP A 35 -1.49 1.64 0.99
C ASP A 35 -0.29 0.91 1.61
N ALA A 36 -0.11 0.98 2.93
CA ALA A 36 1.02 0.34 3.60
C ALA A 36 0.86 -1.18 3.64
N LYS A 37 -0.29 -1.67 4.13
CA LYS A 37 -0.60 -3.12 4.14
C LYS A 37 -0.71 -3.66 2.71
N SER A 38 -1.31 -2.89 1.82
CA SER A 38 -1.50 -3.29 0.42
C SER A 38 -0.17 -3.48 -0.31
N LYS A 39 0.81 -2.60 -0.08
CA LYS A 39 2.18 -2.75 -0.61
C LYS A 39 2.93 -3.91 0.05
N ASP A 40 2.67 -4.16 1.34
CA ASP A 40 3.34 -5.23 2.06
C ASP A 40 2.91 -6.62 1.57
N GLU A 41 1.60 -6.80 1.36
CA GLU A 41 0.97 -8.04 0.97
C GLU A 41 0.71 -8.16 -0.55
N GLY A 42 1.13 -7.17 -1.35
CA GLY A 42 1.05 -7.21 -2.82
C GLY A 42 -0.38 -7.27 -3.38
N ARG A 43 -1.39 -6.85 -2.60
CA ARG A 43 -2.82 -6.91 -2.95
C ARG A 43 -3.58 -5.70 -2.40
N PRO A 44 -4.67 -5.22 -3.04
CA PRO A 44 -5.51 -4.18 -2.47
C PRO A 44 -6.12 -4.64 -1.13
N ILE A 45 -5.71 -3.99 -0.04
CA ILE A 45 -6.26 -4.24 1.30
C ILE A 45 -7.01 -3.01 1.73
N TYR A 46 -8.25 -3.21 2.16
CA TYR A 46 -9.12 -2.17 2.66
C TYR A 46 -9.32 -2.38 4.15
N ASP A 47 -9.13 -1.31 4.91
CA ASP A 47 -9.50 -1.29 6.32
C ASP A 47 -10.82 -0.53 6.46
N ASP A 48 -11.69 -1.07 7.30
CA ASP A 48 -12.97 -0.46 7.64
C ASP A 48 -12.73 0.70 8.61
N VAL A 49 -12.78 1.93 8.10
CA VAL A 49 -12.54 3.14 8.90
C VAL A 49 -13.86 3.82 9.24
N GLU A 50 -14.00 4.24 10.49
CA GLU A 50 -15.14 5.04 10.96
C GLU A 50 -15.03 6.47 10.43
N TYR A 51 -16.06 6.91 9.70
CA TYR A 51 -16.20 8.27 9.19
C TYR A 51 -17.35 9.00 9.90
N ILE A 52 -17.23 10.33 9.94
CA ILE A 52 -18.27 11.25 10.40
C ILE A 52 -18.66 12.17 9.24
N ASP A 53 -19.96 12.28 8.98
CA ASP A 53 -20.58 13.27 8.09
C ASP A 53 -21.42 14.21 8.93
N ILE A 54 -20.98 15.47 9.03
CA ILE A 54 -21.66 16.55 9.75
C ILE A 54 -22.32 17.45 8.71
N LYS A 55 -23.64 17.59 8.77
CA LYS A 55 -24.43 18.47 7.90
C LYS A 55 -25.16 19.52 8.71
N ILE A 56 -25.17 20.75 8.22
CA ILE A 56 -25.89 21.86 8.86
C ILE A 56 -27.32 21.89 8.31
N LEU A 57 -28.32 21.91 9.20
CA LEU A 57 -29.72 22.08 8.83
C LEU A 57 -29.89 23.35 7.96
N GLY A 58 -30.49 23.20 6.77
CA GLY A 58 -30.77 24.31 5.86
C GLY A 58 -29.63 24.72 4.92
N SER A 59 -28.43 24.12 5.01
CA SER A 59 -27.34 24.38 4.07
C SER A 59 -27.09 23.20 3.13
N ARG A 60 -27.11 23.44 1.81
CA ARG A 60 -26.82 22.42 0.78
C ARG A 60 -25.33 22.03 0.75
N THR A 61 -24.46 22.99 1.05
CA THR A 61 -23.00 22.87 0.88
C THR A 61 -22.26 22.84 2.22
N GLY A 62 -22.94 23.24 3.31
CA GLY A 62 -22.37 23.25 4.65
C GLY A 62 -22.28 21.85 5.24
N GLY A 63 -21.07 21.31 5.30
CA GLY A 63 -20.79 20.08 6.00
C GLY A 63 -19.33 19.65 5.92
N ALA A 64 -18.98 18.63 6.72
CA ALA A 64 -17.66 18.03 6.73
C ALA A 64 -17.79 16.51 6.77
N CYS A 65 -17.18 15.84 5.79
CA CYS A 65 -17.06 14.39 5.73
C CYS A 65 -15.59 14.00 5.86
N ARG A 66 -15.23 13.36 6.97
CA ARG A 66 -13.84 12.99 7.28
C ARG A 66 -13.77 11.77 8.22
N PRO A 67 -12.59 11.15 8.38
CA PRO A 67 -12.41 10.10 9.40
C PRO A 67 -12.78 10.64 10.79
N ALA A 68 -13.48 9.81 11.57
CA ALA A 68 -13.93 10.15 12.91
C ALA A 68 -12.74 10.16 13.88
N SER A 69 -12.46 11.32 14.48
CA SER A 69 -11.45 11.44 15.54
C SER A 69 -12.05 11.10 16.90
N PHE A 70 -11.19 10.86 17.89
CA PHE A 70 -11.61 10.63 19.27
C PHE A 70 -12.45 11.80 19.82
N ALA A 71 -12.06 13.04 19.50
CA ALA A 71 -12.81 14.24 19.90
C ALA A 71 -14.24 14.26 19.34
N ASP A 72 -14.48 13.73 18.15
CA ASP A 72 -15.83 13.70 17.55
C ASP A 72 -16.73 12.68 18.23
N LYS A 73 -16.17 11.56 18.64
CA LYS A 73 -16.89 10.51 19.39
C LYS A 73 -17.34 11.04 20.75
N GLN A 74 -16.50 11.85 21.40
CA GLN A 74 -16.85 12.52 22.66
C GLN A 74 -17.84 13.68 22.46
N ARG A 75 -17.75 14.42 21.35
CA ARG A 75 -18.66 15.53 21.04
C ARG A 75 -20.07 15.05 20.69
N PHE A 76 -20.19 13.92 19.98
CA PHE A 76 -21.48 13.38 19.52
C PHE A 76 -21.76 11.97 20.06
N PRO A 77 -21.84 11.78 21.40
CA PRO A 77 -21.93 10.45 22.01
C PRO A 77 -23.24 9.73 21.63
N LYS A 78 -24.38 10.44 21.65
CA LYS A 78 -25.70 9.87 21.27
C LYS A 78 -25.70 9.28 19.85
N HIS A 79 -25.07 9.98 18.91
CA HIS A 79 -24.97 9.54 17.51
C HIS A 79 -23.97 8.40 17.36
N TYR A 80 -22.87 8.43 18.11
CA TYR A 80 -21.86 7.38 18.09
C TYR A 80 -22.38 6.08 18.71
N ASP A 81 -23.12 6.14 19.81
CA ASP A 81 -23.74 4.98 20.46
C ASP A 81 -24.79 4.34 19.54
N ALA A 82 -25.66 5.14 18.93
CA ALA A 82 -26.62 4.66 17.94
C ALA A 82 -25.95 4.03 16.71
N PHE A 83 -24.79 4.55 16.31
CA PHE A 83 -23.95 3.96 15.26
C PHE A 83 -23.36 2.63 15.74
N LYS A 84 -22.72 2.56 16.90
CA LYS A 84 -22.14 1.32 17.43
C LYS A 84 -23.17 0.21 17.66
N GLN A 85 -24.40 0.56 18.03
CA GLN A 85 -25.51 -0.38 18.14
C GLN A 85 -25.99 -0.93 16.78
N ARG A 86 -25.75 -0.21 15.68
CA ARG A 86 -26.18 -0.58 14.32
C ARG A 86 -25.05 -1.14 13.45
N VAL A 87 -23.81 -0.93 13.83
CA VAL A 87 -22.63 -1.31 13.05
C VAL A 87 -22.25 -2.73 13.38
N GLU A 88 -22.40 -3.60 12.38
CA GLU A 88 -21.74 -4.90 12.39
C GLU A 88 -20.23 -4.72 12.52
N VAL A 89 -19.60 -5.66 13.22
CA VAL A 89 -18.16 -5.68 13.49
C VAL A 89 -17.38 -5.40 12.18
N PRO A 90 -16.49 -4.38 12.15
CA PRO A 90 -15.60 -4.13 11.02
C PRO A 90 -14.89 -5.42 10.62
N THR A 91 -14.99 -5.79 9.35
CA THR A 91 -14.40 -7.04 8.86
C THR A 91 -13.13 -6.71 8.10
N ASP A 92 -11.99 -6.85 8.78
CA ASP A 92 -10.68 -6.65 8.17
C ASP A 92 -10.42 -7.75 7.12
N GLY A 93 -10.04 -7.35 5.91
CA GLY A 93 -9.61 -8.28 4.86
C GLY A 93 -9.96 -7.87 3.44
N THR A 94 -9.74 -8.81 2.52
CA THR A 94 -10.06 -8.62 1.10
C THR A 94 -11.55 -8.88 0.88
N PRO A 95 -12.34 -7.92 0.38
CA PRO A 95 -13.77 -8.14 0.16
C PRO A 95 -14.01 -9.22 -0.90
N LEU A 96 -14.98 -10.12 -0.66
CA LEU A 96 -15.30 -11.19 -1.63
C LEU A 96 -15.70 -10.64 -3.00
N SER A 97 -16.24 -9.42 -3.07
CA SER A 97 -16.64 -8.78 -4.32
C SER A 97 -15.46 -8.47 -5.27
N GLU A 98 -14.24 -8.37 -4.76
CA GLU A 98 -13.03 -8.13 -5.55
C GLU A 98 -12.30 -9.42 -5.92
N TRP A 99 -12.71 -10.56 -5.36
CA TRP A 99 -12.06 -11.83 -5.60
C TRP A 99 -12.48 -12.41 -6.96
N SER A 100 -11.54 -12.61 -7.88
CA SER A 100 -11.81 -13.03 -9.26
C SER A 100 -12.29 -14.48 -9.43
N LEU A 101 -12.14 -15.32 -8.40
CA LEU A 101 -12.47 -16.75 -8.42
C LEU A 101 -13.93 -17.04 -8.06
N ILE A 102 -14.70 -16.03 -7.65
CA ILE A 102 -16.10 -16.16 -7.25
C ILE A 102 -17.01 -15.30 -8.13
N SER A 103 -18.23 -15.76 -8.37
CA SER A 103 -19.23 -14.94 -9.07
C SER A 103 -19.84 -13.90 -8.14
N ARG A 104 -20.35 -12.80 -8.71
CA ARG A 104 -21.00 -11.73 -7.93
C ARG A 104 -22.19 -12.24 -7.11
N SER A 105 -22.98 -13.15 -7.68
CA SER A 105 -24.12 -13.79 -7.01
C SER A 105 -23.67 -14.59 -5.80
N GLN A 106 -22.60 -15.37 -5.93
CA GLN A 106 -22.04 -16.13 -4.80
C GLN A 106 -21.44 -15.22 -3.72
N ALA A 107 -20.85 -14.08 -4.10
CA ALA A 107 -20.36 -13.10 -3.14
C ALA A 107 -21.51 -12.44 -2.36
N GLU A 108 -22.64 -12.13 -3.01
CA GLU A 108 -23.84 -11.60 -2.34
C GLU A 108 -24.50 -12.63 -1.44
N GLU A 109 -24.58 -13.89 -1.88
CA GLU A 109 -25.05 -14.99 -1.05
C GLU A 109 -24.19 -15.15 0.21
N LEU A 110 -22.86 -15.13 0.10
CA LEU A 110 -21.97 -15.22 1.26
C LEU A 110 -22.07 -13.98 2.17
N SER A 111 -22.25 -12.80 1.58
CA SER A 111 -22.48 -11.56 2.32
C SER A 111 -23.78 -11.61 3.14
N PHE A 112 -24.82 -12.31 2.68
CA PHE A 112 -26.06 -12.50 3.45
C PHE A 112 -25.84 -13.31 4.73
N TYR A 113 -24.86 -14.22 4.73
CA TYR A 113 -24.47 -15.00 5.92
C TYR A 113 -23.31 -14.35 6.69
N HIS A 114 -23.09 -13.05 6.49
CA HIS A 114 -22.06 -12.25 7.16
C HIS A 114 -20.61 -12.67 6.87
N VAL A 115 -20.37 -13.34 5.74
CA VAL A 115 -19.02 -13.66 5.25
C VAL A 115 -18.65 -12.63 4.18
N LYS A 116 -17.89 -11.61 4.58
CA LYS A 116 -17.60 -10.45 3.72
C LYS A 116 -16.18 -10.44 3.17
N THR A 117 -15.24 -11.13 3.83
CA THR A 117 -13.83 -11.20 3.42
C THR A 117 -13.34 -12.61 3.07
N VAL A 118 -12.37 -12.69 2.17
CA VAL A 118 -11.78 -13.97 1.71
C VAL A 118 -11.12 -14.71 2.87
N GLU A 119 -10.55 -13.96 3.81
CA GLU A 119 -9.98 -14.46 5.06
C GLU A 119 -11.05 -15.14 5.92
N GLN A 120 -12.22 -14.53 6.07
CA GLN A 120 -13.36 -15.13 6.78
C GLN A 120 -13.88 -16.39 6.10
N LEU A 121 -13.89 -16.41 4.76
CA LEU A 121 -14.28 -17.60 4.00
C LEU A 121 -13.30 -18.76 4.24
N ALA A 122 -12.00 -18.48 4.37
CA ALA A 122 -10.98 -19.48 4.66
C ALA A 122 -11.09 -20.05 6.09
N GLU A 123 -11.52 -19.23 7.05
CA GLU A 123 -11.67 -19.57 8.47
C GLU A 123 -13.07 -20.10 8.84
N LEU A 124 -14.01 -20.12 7.88
CA LEU A 124 -15.40 -20.51 8.11
C LEU A 124 -15.51 -21.88 8.80
N ASN A 125 -16.33 -21.97 9.84
CA ASN A 125 -16.64 -23.23 10.53
C ASN A 125 -17.44 -24.17 9.60
N ASP A 126 -17.18 -25.48 9.69
CA ASP A 126 -17.80 -26.49 8.84
C ASP A 126 -19.34 -26.57 9.03
N ASN A 127 -19.85 -26.18 10.21
CA ASN A 127 -21.29 -26.04 10.46
C ASN A 127 -21.96 -24.91 9.66
N ALA A 128 -21.22 -23.86 9.31
CA ALA A 128 -21.72 -22.81 8.42
C ALA A 128 -21.52 -23.21 6.95
N ALA A 129 -20.48 -23.98 6.66
CA ALA A 129 -20.18 -24.49 5.32
C ALA A 129 -21.25 -25.48 4.80
N SER A 130 -21.88 -26.25 5.69
CA SER A 130 -22.93 -27.22 5.32
C SER A 130 -24.18 -26.58 4.72
N LYS A 131 -24.40 -25.27 4.96
CA LYS A 131 -25.55 -24.51 4.42
C LYS A 131 -25.41 -24.18 2.94
N PHE A 132 -24.23 -24.38 2.36
CA PHE A 132 -23.96 -24.04 0.97
C PHE A 132 -23.33 -25.21 0.23
N MET A 133 -23.88 -25.48 -0.95
CA MET A 133 -23.29 -26.42 -1.89
C MET A 133 -21.94 -25.88 -2.39
N ALA A 134 -20.91 -26.72 -2.35
CA ALA A 134 -19.55 -26.43 -2.83
C ALA A 134 -18.70 -25.38 -2.06
N ILE A 135 -19.10 -24.92 -0.86
CA ILE A 135 -18.26 -24.00 -0.05
C ILE A 135 -16.89 -24.61 0.28
N ASN A 136 -16.80 -25.91 0.50
CA ASN A 136 -15.52 -26.56 0.79
C ASN A 136 -14.49 -26.36 -0.32
N THR A 137 -14.94 -26.32 -1.58
CA THR A 137 -14.04 -26.05 -2.72
C THR A 137 -13.66 -24.57 -2.81
N LEU A 138 -14.56 -23.67 -2.41
CA LEU A 138 -14.26 -22.24 -2.31
C LEU A 138 -13.29 -21.95 -1.15
N LYS A 139 -13.41 -22.65 -0.02
CA LYS A 139 -12.51 -22.56 1.13
C LYS A 139 -11.10 -23.02 0.77
N THR A 140 -10.94 -24.12 0.04
CA THR A 140 -9.62 -24.57 -0.42
C THR A 140 -9.01 -23.60 -1.43
N LYS A 141 -9.82 -23.07 -2.37
CA LYS A 141 -9.38 -22.02 -3.30
C LYS A 141 -8.99 -20.72 -2.59
N ALA A 142 -9.74 -20.29 -1.58
CA ALA A 142 -9.44 -19.12 -0.78
C ALA A 142 -8.10 -19.29 -0.05
N LYS A 143 -7.87 -20.44 0.59
CA LYS A 143 -6.59 -20.76 1.23
C LYS A 143 -5.43 -20.77 0.25
N ALA A 144 -5.57 -21.46 -0.88
CA ALA A 144 -4.54 -21.52 -1.92
C ALA A 144 -4.24 -20.12 -2.50
N TRP A 145 -5.27 -19.30 -2.70
CA TRP A 145 -5.10 -17.92 -3.17
C TRP A 145 -4.40 -17.04 -2.14
N LEU A 146 -4.73 -17.16 -0.85
CA LEU A 146 -4.05 -16.44 0.23
C LEU A 146 -2.56 -16.84 0.33
N GLU A 147 -2.24 -18.13 0.18
CA GLU A 147 -0.86 -18.63 0.15
C GLU A 147 -0.10 -18.12 -1.08
N GLN A 148 -0.71 -18.20 -2.27
CA GLN A 148 -0.10 -17.69 -3.50
C GLN A 148 0.13 -16.18 -3.45
N THR A 149 -0.81 -15.42 -2.91
CA THR A 149 -0.69 -13.96 -2.86
C THR A 149 0.39 -13.51 -1.86
N LYS A 150 0.51 -14.21 -0.72
CA LYS A 150 1.63 -13.98 0.21
C LYS A 150 2.99 -14.28 -0.44
N GLY A 151 3.08 -15.32 -1.27
CA GLY A 151 4.29 -15.64 -2.05
C GLY A 151 4.64 -14.54 -3.07
N ASN A 152 3.66 -14.13 -3.86
CA ASN A 152 3.83 -13.10 -4.90
C ASN A 152 4.23 -11.73 -4.33
N ALA A 153 3.75 -11.37 -3.14
CA ALA A 153 4.12 -10.12 -2.46
C ALA A 153 5.63 -10.06 -2.15
N GLY A 154 6.22 -11.19 -1.75
CA GLY A 154 7.65 -11.32 -1.52
C GLY A 154 8.45 -11.23 -2.82
N GLU A 155 7.97 -11.88 -3.88
CA GLU A 155 8.61 -11.84 -5.21
C GLU A 155 8.57 -10.44 -5.84
N ALA A 156 7.45 -9.72 -5.72
CA ALA A 156 7.33 -8.36 -6.25
C ALA A 156 8.29 -7.38 -5.56
N LYS A 157 8.44 -7.48 -4.23
CA LYS A 157 9.43 -6.70 -3.48
C LYS A 157 10.86 -7.05 -3.88
N LEU A 158 11.16 -8.35 -4.03
CA LEU A 158 12.48 -8.82 -4.43
C LEU A 158 12.84 -8.36 -5.85
N GLN A 159 11.92 -8.42 -6.80
CA GLN A 159 12.12 -7.94 -8.16
C GLN A 159 12.34 -6.43 -8.21
N ALA A 160 11.56 -5.65 -7.43
CA ALA A 160 11.78 -4.21 -7.32
C ALA A 160 13.17 -3.90 -6.74
N GLU A 161 13.60 -4.65 -5.73
CA GLU A 161 14.92 -4.46 -5.14
C GLU A 161 16.06 -4.86 -6.08
N LEU A 162 15.91 -5.96 -6.83
CA LEU A 162 16.85 -6.35 -7.89
C LEU A 162 16.98 -5.27 -8.96
N ALA A 163 15.86 -4.74 -9.46
CA ALA A 163 15.88 -3.65 -10.45
C ALA A 163 16.63 -2.42 -9.92
N THR A 164 16.40 -2.00 -8.67
CA THR A 164 17.14 -0.88 -8.08
C THR A 164 18.63 -1.17 -7.86
N ARG A 165 19.00 -2.44 -7.65
CA ARG A 165 20.41 -2.85 -7.53
C ARG A 165 21.08 -2.88 -8.90
N ASP A 166 20.40 -3.36 -9.93
CA ASP A 166 20.91 -3.38 -11.31
C ASP A 166 21.11 -1.96 -11.85
N GLU A 167 20.19 -1.04 -11.58
CA GLU A 167 20.36 0.39 -11.91
C GLU A 167 21.59 1.01 -11.22
N LYS A 168 21.83 0.66 -9.94
CA LYS A 168 23.02 1.12 -9.21
C LYS A 168 24.30 0.52 -9.78
N ILE A 169 24.31 -0.77 -10.09
CA ILE A 169 25.46 -1.45 -10.71
C ILE A 169 25.79 -0.79 -12.04
N ALA A 170 24.80 -0.60 -12.93
CA ALA A 170 24.99 0.08 -14.21
C ALA A 170 25.54 1.51 -14.03
N SER A 171 25.05 2.26 -13.03
CA SER A 171 25.55 3.61 -12.74
C SER A 171 27.00 3.63 -12.21
N LEU A 172 27.40 2.60 -11.46
CA LEU A 172 28.74 2.48 -10.90
C LEU A 172 29.72 2.00 -11.97
N GLU A 173 29.32 1.05 -12.81
CA GLU A 173 30.08 0.59 -13.98
C GLU A 173 30.37 1.76 -14.93
N ALA A 174 29.36 2.56 -15.25
CA ALA A 174 29.54 3.75 -16.09
C ALA A 174 30.52 4.78 -15.48
N LYS A 175 30.49 4.96 -14.15
CA LYS A 175 31.45 5.83 -13.45
C LYS A 175 32.86 5.24 -13.43
N LEU A 176 32.99 3.92 -13.24
CA LEU A 176 34.29 3.24 -13.28
C LEU A 176 34.90 3.30 -14.68
N GLU A 177 34.12 3.11 -15.74
CA GLU A 177 34.58 3.31 -17.12
C GLU A 177 35.05 4.74 -17.37
N GLN A 178 34.34 5.75 -16.88
CA GLN A 178 34.77 7.14 -16.99
C GLN A 178 36.07 7.43 -16.22
N VAL A 179 36.25 6.87 -15.03
CA VAL A 179 37.49 7.02 -14.24
C VAL A 179 38.65 6.29 -14.89
N LEU A 180 38.44 5.08 -15.41
CA LEU A 180 39.46 4.32 -16.14
C LEU A 180 39.84 5.02 -17.46
N ALA A 181 38.88 5.59 -18.18
CA ALA A 181 39.14 6.41 -19.36
C ALA A 181 39.92 7.69 -19.01
N ALA A 182 39.58 8.36 -17.91
CA ALA A 182 40.32 9.53 -17.44
C ALA A 182 41.75 9.20 -16.98
N GLN A 183 41.96 8.04 -16.34
CA GLN A 183 43.30 7.57 -15.95
C GLN A 183 44.15 7.10 -17.14
N ALA A 184 43.53 6.51 -18.17
CA ALA A 184 44.21 6.14 -19.41
C ALA A 184 44.67 7.37 -20.23
N VAL A 185 44.02 8.53 -20.04
CA VAL A 185 44.42 9.79 -20.67
C VAL A 185 45.53 10.51 -19.87
N SER A 186 45.74 10.17 -18.59
CA SER A 186 46.79 10.80 -17.74
C SER A 186 48.14 10.09 -17.71
N ALA A 187 48.37 9.05 -18.53
CA ALA A 187 49.69 8.47 -18.75
C ALA A 187 49.77 7.97 -20.21
N PRO A 188 50.56 8.57 -21.13
CA PRO A 188 51.95 9.01 -20.92
C PRO A 188 52.40 10.32 -21.65
N GLU A 189 53.04 11.22 -20.93
CA GLU A 189 54.04 12.18 -21.44
C GLU A 189 54.97 12.43 -20.24
N VAL A 190 56.16 11.84 -20.14
CA VAL A 190 57.45 12.42 -20.55
C VAL A 190 58.51 11.32 -20.34
N ALA A 191 59.32 11.05 -21.37
CA ALA A 191 60.78 10.85 -21.27
C ALA A 191 61.34 10.28 -22.59
N THR A 192 61.62 11.17 -23.55
CA THR A 192 62.68 10.97 -24.54
C THR A 192 63.90 11.75 -24.09
N VAL A 193 64.99 11.06 -23.75
CA VAL A 193 66.34 11.63 -23.80
C VAL A 193 67.24 10.59 -24.48
N ASP A 194 67.90 11.05 -25.53
CA ASP A 194 68.86 10.37 -26.38
C ASP A 194 69.98 9.64 -25.60
N GLU A 195 70.58 8.60 -26.21
CA GLU A 195 72.02 8.50 -26.53
C GLU A 195 72.47 7.03 -26.78
N GLU A 196 72.67 6.74 -28.07
CA GLU A 196 73.77 5.99 -28.68
C GLU A 196 74.09 4.49 -28.35
N VAL A 197 74.64 3.82 -29.37
CA VAL A 197 75.60 2.68 -29.34
C VAL A 197 75.10 1.25 -29.69
N GLN A 198 75.38 0.92 -30.96
CA GLN A 198 75.92 -0.34 -31.53
C GLN A 198 75.03 -1.58 -31.81
N LYS A 199 75.04 -1.94 -33.11
CA LYS A 199 74.62 -3.22 -33.70
C LYS A 199 75.43 -4.41 -33.15
N PRO A 200 74.82 -5.61 -33.07
CA PRO A 200 75.50 -6.78 -33.61
C PRO A 200 74.61 -7.70 -34.49
N ALA A 201 75.34 -8.47 -35.31
CA ALA A 201 74.95 -9.26 -36.49
C ALA A 201 73.95 -10.43 -36.29
N PRO A 202 73.33 -10.97 -37.37
CA PRO A 202 72.33 -12.03 -37.24
C PRO A 202 72.97 -13.42 -37.06
N ARG A 203 72.54 -14.17 -36.04
CA ARG A 203 72.95 -15.57 -35.83
C ARG A 203 72.14 -16.53 -36.70
N LYS A 204 72.86 -17.33 -37.51
CA LYS A 204 72.34 -18.37 -38.42
C LYS A 204 71.58 -19.48 -37.65
N ARG A 205 70.36 -19.79 -38.10
CA ARG A 205 69.61 -21.00 -37.70
C ARG A 205 70.31 -22.24 -38.27
N LYS A 206 70.83 -23.13 -37.40
CA LYS A 206 71.19 -24.49 -37.82
C LYS A 206 69.92 -25.35 -37.86
N ARG A 207 69.76 -26.05 -38.98
CA ARG A 207 68.66 -26.94 -39.33
C ARG A 207 68.74 -28.27 -38.56
N LYS A 208 67.53 -28.78 -38.29
CA LYS A 208 67.06 -30.12 -37.91
C LYS A 208 67.69 -31.28 -38.70
N THR A 209 67.97 -32.40 -38.01
CA THR A 209 68.07 -33.82 -38.47
C THR A 209 68.69 -34.64 -37.32
N VAL A 210 68.34 -35.87 -36.95
CA VAL A 210 67.32 -36.91 -37.26
C VAL A 210 67.02 -37.56 -35.91
#